data_AF-A0A7W0WQL7-F1
#
_entry.id   AF-A0A7W0WQL7-F1
#
_cell.length_a   1.000
_cell.length_b   1.000
_cell.length_c   1.000
_cell.angle_alpha   90.00
_cell.angle_beta   90.00
_cell.angle_gamma   90.00
#
_symmetry.space_group_name_H-M   'P 1'
#
loop_
_entity.id
_entity.type
_entity.pdbx_description
1 polymer ?
#
loop_
_entity_poly.entity_id
_entity_poly.type
_entity_poly.pdbx_seq_one_letter_code
_entity_poly.pdbx_strand_id
1 'polypeptide(L)'
;MPPGDYYFQVTDTSGKKVLSSDDISCRKFRINANLVIDHHYPKAGCTHATGIDQDHHELGAITIGLAPFGDSKNGVYKAWVTPVDKYANGFVHKYSKTDNFKVGAADGEEAPTCGDGHVDSGEACDDGNTANNDGCSSTCVVEDCPHNCPDGSHN
;
A
#
# COMPACT_ATOMS: atom_id res chain seq x y z
N MET A 1 -10.35 18.03 -9.12
CA MET A 1 -11.65 17.60 -9.68
C MET A 1 -12.74 18.43 -9.02
N PRO A 2 -13.90 18.72 -9.64
CA PRO A 2 -14.96 19.47 -8.97
C PRO A 2 -15.57 18.68 -7.79
N PRO A 3 -16.30 19.35 -6.89
CA PRO A 3 -17.05 18.66 -5.84
C PRO A 3 -18.10 17.72 -6.42
N GLY A 4 -18.26 16.54 -5.83
CA GLY A 4 -19.22 15.54 -6.28
C GLY A 4 -18.84 14.12 -5.88
N ASP A 5 -19.67 13.17 -6.32
CA ASP A 5 -19.43 11.75 -6.15
C ASP A 5 -18.69 11.17 -7.35
N TYR A 6 -17.72 10.31 -7.06
CA TYR A 6 -16.83 9.69 -8.04
C TYR A 6 -16.74 8.19 -7.83
N TYR A 7 -16.54 7.47 -8.92
CA TYR A 7 -16.05 6.10 -8.89
C TYR A 7 -14.58 6.07 -9.29
N PHE A 8 -13.84 5.12 -8.73
CA PHE A 8 -12.50 4.79 -9.21
C PHE A 8 -12.36 3.33 -9.65
N GLN A 9 -11.32 3.06 -10.43
CA GLN A 9 -10.89 1.72 -10.83
C GLN A 9 -9.39 1.71 -11.10
N VAL A 10 -8.74 0.62 -10.72
CA VAL A 10 -7.33 0.39 -10.99
C VAL A 10 -7.18 -0.62 -12.10
N THR A 11 -6.26 -0.31 -13.02
CA THR A 11 -5.89 -1.14 -14.15
C THR A 11 -4.37 -1.33 -14.18
N ASP A 12 -3.91 -2.27 -15.00
CA ASP A 12 -2.50 -2.32 -15.39
C ASP A 12 -2.06 -1.03 -16.10
N THR A 13 -0.75 -0.85 -16.30
CA THR A 13 -0.20 0.35 -16.97
C THR A 13 -0.77 0.57 -18.37
N SER A 14 -1.16 -0.51 -19.07
CA SER A 14 -1.78 -0.41 -20.38
C SER A 14 -3.22 0.12 -20.34
N GLY A 15 -3.89 0.07 -19.18
CA GLY A 15 -5.30 0.41 -19.02
C GLY A 15 -6.26 -0.66 -19.54
N LYS A 16 -5.75 -1.83 -19.95
CA LYS A 16 -6.54 -2.88 -20.59
C LYS A 16 -6.99 -3.97 -19.61
N LYS A 17 -6.19 -4.24 -18.59
CA LYS A 17 -6.52 -5.24 -17.56
C LYS A 17 -7.05 -4.53 -16.33
N VAL A 18 -8.32 -4.77 -16.02
CA VAL A 18 -8.92 -4.37 -14.75
C VAL A 18 -8.31 -5.20 -13.63
N LEU A 19 -7.80 -4.50 -12.61
CA LEU A 19 -7.27 -5.13 -11.40
C LEU A 19 -8.31 -5.04 -10.28
N SER A 20 -9.00 -3.91 -10.14
CA SER A 20 -10.12 -3.79 -9.19
C SER A 20 -11.35 -4.55 -9.68
N SER A 21 -11.52 -5.80 -9.23
CA SER A 21 -12.60 -6.71 -9.64
C SER A 21 -13.91 -6.53 -8.89
N ASP A 22 -13.90 -5.86 -7.73
CA ASP A 22 -15.12 -5.59 -6.96
C ASP A 22 -16.15 -4.81 -7.78
N ASP A 23 -17.40 -4.88 -7.34
CA ASP A 23 -18.47 -4.06 -7.88
C ASP A 23 -18.12 -2.57 -7.83
N ILE A 24 -18.53 -1.80 -8.83
CA ILE A 24 -18.17 -0.38 -8.93
C ILE A 24 -18.65 0.44 -7.72
N SER A 25 -19.75 0.02 -7.08
CA SER A 25 -20.25 0.69 -5.88
C SER A 25 -19.36 0.52 -4.65
N CYS A 26 -18.47 -0.48 -4.62
CA CYS A 26 -17.42 -0.61 -3.60
C CYS A 26 -16.32 0.45 -3.69
N ARG A 27 -16.30 1.23 -4.79
CA ARG A 27 -15.22 2.16 -5.12
C ARG A 27 -15.73 3.59 -5.28
N LYS A 28 -16.75 3.94 -4.49
CA LYS A 28 -17.38 5.26 -4.52
C LYS A 28 -16.82 6.15 -3.41
N PHE A 29 -16.47 7.38 -3.77
CA PHE A 29 -16.04 8.41 -2.81
C PHE A 29 -16.59 9.78 -3.18
N ARG A 30 -16.53 10.72 -2.24
CA ARG A 30 -16.99 12.10 -2.40
C ARG A 30 -15.83 13.08 -2.28
N ILE A 31 -15.81 14.06 -3.18
CA ILE A 31 -15.00 15.27 -3.06
C ILE A 31 -15.92 16.40 -2.62
N ASN A 32 -15.56 17.10 -1.55
CA ASN A 32 -16.36 18.21 -1.02
C ASN A 32 -16.01 19.56 -1.65
N ALA A 33 -16.65 20.63 -1.17
CA ALA A 33 -16.45 22.00 -1.66
C ALA A 33 -15.01 22.52 -1.47
N ASN A 34 -14.26 21.96 -0.51
CA ASN A 34 -12.86 22.29 -0.25
C ASN A 34 -11.89 21.44 -1.09
N LEU A 35 -12.40 20.65 -2.04
CA LEU A 35 -11.63 19.80 -2.96
C LEU A 35 -10.87 18.65 -2.28
N VAL A 36 -11.29 18.25 -1.07
CA VAL A 36 -10.73 17.09 -0.36
C VAL A 36 -11.71 15.91 -0.40
N ILE A 37 -11.16 14.70 -0.39
CA ILE A 37 -11.96 13.49 -0.16
C ILE A 37 -12.37 13.46 1.30
N ASP A 38 -13.68 13.43 1.57
CA ASP A 38 -14.21 13.45 2.93
C ASP A 38 -15.23 12.34 3.22
N HIS A 39 -15.52 11.53 2.20
CA HIS A 39 -16.43 10.41 2.35
C HIS A 39 -16.05 9.28 1.41
N HIS A 40 -16.12 8.06 1.93
CA HIS A 40 -16.16 6.83 1.15
C HIS A 40 -17.52 6.17 1.43
N TYR A 41 -18.09 5.49 0.45
CA TYR A 41 -19.39 4.82 0.61
C TYR A 41 -19.16 3.30 0.67
N PRO A 42 -18.85 2.74 1.86
CA PRO A 42 -18.57 1.32 1.98
C PRO A 42 -19.84 0.51 1.69
N LYS A 43 -19.70 -0.58 0.94
CA LYS A 43 -20.78 -1.52 0.66
C LYS A 43 -20.44 -2.88 1.29
N ALA A 44 -21.46 -3.55 1.81
CA ALA A 44 -21.29 -4.91 2.34
C ALA A 44 -20.92 -5.89 1.21
N GLY A 45 -19.99 -6.79 1.48
CA GLY A 45 -19.56 -7.83 0.53
C GLY A 45 -18.51 -7.39 -0.49
N CYS A 46 -17.89 -6.22 -0.30
CA CYS A 46 -16.68 -5.84 -1.06
C CYS A 46 -15.49 -6.64 -0.55
N THR A 47 -14.76 -7.29 -1.46
CA THR A 47 -13.58 -8.08 -1.08
C THR A 47 -12.42 -7.16 -0.71
N HIS A 48 -12.29 -6.03 -1.41
CA HIS A 48 -11.24 -5.06 -1.18
C HIS A 48 -11.82 -3.84 -0.45
N ALA A 49 -11.29 -3.60 0.74
CA ALA A 49 -11.70 -2.46 1.54
C ALA A 49 -11.16 -1.15 0.95
N THR A 50 -11.98 -0.12 1.03
CA THR A 50 -11.61 1.28 0.77
C THR A 50 -11.92 2.08 2.02
N GLY A 51 -11.05 3.01 2.39
CA GLY A 51 -11.26 3.87 3.57
C GLY A 51 -10.68 5.25 3.36
N ILE A 52 -11.06 6.21 4.19
CA ILE A 52 -10.34 7.48 4.25
C ILE A 52 -9.00 7.21 4.93
N ASP A 53 -7.93 7.77 4.39
CA ASP A 53 -6.61 7.68 5.00
C ASP A 53 -6.63 8.31 6.40
N GLN A 54 -6.30 7.52 7.42
CA GLN A 54 -6.36 7.98 8.81
C GLN A 54 -5.12 8.79 9.20
N ASP A 55 -3.98 8.51 8.55
CA ASP A 55 -2.69 9.11 8.89
C ASP A 55 -2.51 10.50 8.24
N HIS A 56 -3.23 10.79 7.15
CA HIS A 56 -3.22 12.07 6.45
C HIS A 56 -4.62 12.51 6.00
N HIS A 57 -5.61 12.36 6.88
CA HIS A 57 -7.02 12.69 6.57
C HIS A 57 -7.22 14.14 6.10
N GLU A 58 -6.36 15.08 6.53
CA GLU A 58 -6.37 16.49 6.14
C GLU A 58 -5.93 16.73 4.69
N LEU A 59 -5.18 15.80 4.10
CA LEU A 59 -4.75 15.86 2.70
C LEU A 59 -5.81 15.29 1.74
N GLY A 60 -6.88 14.68 2.29
CA GLY A 60 -8.00 14.17 1.51
C GLY A 60 -7.63 12.95 0.67
N ALA A 61 -7.01 11.94 1.29
CA ALA A 61 -6.63 10.69 0.66
C ALA A 61 -7.64 9.55 0.93
N ILE A 62 -7.69 8.59 0.01
CA ILE A 62 -8.46 7.35 0.14
C ILE A 62 -7.50 6.16 0.02
N THR A 63 -7.58 5.23 0.97
CA THR A 63 -6.84 3.98 0.93
C THR A 63 -7.54 2.98 0.02
N ILE A 64 -6.74 2.23 -0.73
CA ILE A 64 -7.21 1.20 -1.65
C ILE A 64 -6.44 -0.08 -1.33
N GLY A 65 -7.15 -1.11 -0.86
CA GLY A 65 -6.55 -2.44 -0.75
C GLY A 65 -6.19 -2.99 -2.12
N LEU A 66 -4.90 -3.08 -2.43
CA LEU A 66 -4.39 -3.60 -3.71
C LEU A 66 -3.99 -5.08 -3.66
N ALA A 67 -4.16 -5.77 -2.54
CA ALA A 67 -3.87 -7.18 -2.40
C ALA A 67 -5.16 -8.03 -2.45
N PRO A 68 -5.16 -9.21 -3.09
CA PRO A 68 -4.04 -9.83 -3.79
C PRO A 68 -4.13 -9.56 -5.30
N PHE A 69 -3.87 -8.32 -5.76
CA PHE A 69 -3.73 -8.10 -7.19
C PHE A 69 -2.37 -8.64 -7.65
N GLY A 70 -2.39 -9.46 -8.70
CA GLY A 70 -1.17 -9.95 -9.31
C GLY A 70 -0.32 -8.78 -9.78
N ASP A 71 0.91 -8.71 -9.29
CA ASP A 71 1.86 -7.66 -9.56
C ASP A 71 1.81 -7.26 -11.03
N SER A 72 1.52 -5.98 -11.27
CA SER A 72 1.88 -5.42 -12.56
C SER A 72 3.40 -5.62 -12.70
N LYS A 73 3.89 -5.89 -13.91
CA LYS A 73 5.27 -6.34 -14.15
C LYS A 73 6.39 -5.44 -13.55
N ASN A 74 6.07 -4.30 -12.92
CA ASN A 74 7.01 -3.42 -12.21
C ASN A 74 6.38 -2.65 -11.01
N GLY A 75 5.25 -3.09 -10.44
CA GLY A 75 4.59 -2.37 -9.33
C GLY A 75 3.96 -1.01 -9.72
N VAL A 76 3.75 -0.76 -11.02
CA VAL A 76 3.11 0.46 -11.53
C VAL A 76 1.67 0.19 -11.92
N TYR A 77 0.77 1.04 -11.47
CA TYR A 77 -0.67 0.90 -11.64
C TYR A 77 -1.25 2.16 -12.26
N LYS A 78 -2.37 2.01 -12.98
CA LYS A 78 -3.11 3.14 -13.52
C LYS A 78 -4.45 3.26 -12.81
N ALA A 79 -4.64 4.36 -12.09
CA ALA A 79 -5.92 4.73 -11.49
C ALA A 79 -6.76 5.48 -12.52
N TRP A 80 -8.05 5.17 -12.54
CA TRP A 80 -9.08 5.88 -13.29
C TRP A 80 -10.10 6.42 -12.31
N VAL A 81 -10.55 7.66 -12.52
CA VAL A 81 -11.56 8.30 -11.69
C VAL A 81 -12.58 9.00 -12.60
N THR A 82 -13.87 8.70 -12.44
CA THR A 82 -14.95 9.26 -13.26
C THR A 82 -16.09 9.74 -12.36
N PRO A 83 -16.73 10.89 -12.67
CA PRO A 83 -17.97 11.31 -12.00
C PRO A 83 -19.06 10.24 -12.11
N VAL A 84 -19.82 10.00 -11.03
CA VAL A 84 -20.88 8.97 -11.01
C VAL A 84 -21.91 9.18 -12.13
N ASP A 85 -22.26 10.42 -12.44
CA ASP A 85 -23.23 10.77 -13.50
C ASP A 85 -22.68 10.54 -14.92
N LYS A 86 -21.38 10.32 -15.07
CA LYS A 86 -20.71 10.01 -16.35
C LYS A 86 -20.29 8.54 -16.45
N TYR A 87 -20.54 7.74 -15.42
CA TYR A 87 -20.32 6.30 -15.46
C TYR A 87 -21.48 5.61 -16.16
N ALA A 88 -21.32 5.29 -17.45
CA ALA A 88 -22.36 4.73 -18.30
C ALA A 88 -21.89 3.45 -19.01
N ASN A 89 -21.41 2.46 -18.24
CA ASN A 89 -20.79 1.18 -18.66
C ASN A 89 -19.26 1.16 -18.70
N GLY A 90 -18.61 1.96 -17.86
CA GLY A 90 -17.16 1.92 -17.68
C GLY A 90 -16.51 3.29 -17.68
N PHE A 91 -15.19 3.28 -17.55
CA PHE A 91 -14.37 4.48 -17.52
C PHE A 91 -14.08 4.94 -18.95
N VAL A 92 -14.66 6.07 -19.33
CA VAL A 92 -14.43 6.68 -20.64
C VAL A 92 -13.36 7.74 -20.52
N HIS A 93 -12.33 7.68 -21.37
CA HIS A 93 -11.17 8.58 -21.34
C HIS A 93 -11.53 10.08 -21.33
N LYS A 94 -12.62 10.46 -21.99
CA LYS A 94 -13.12 11.84 -22.06
C LYS A 94 -13.62 12.39 -20.72
N TYR A 95 -14.18 11.53 -19.87
CA TYR A 95 -14.79 11.90 -18.60
C TYR A 95 -13.95 11.49 -17.40
N SER A 96 -12.99 10.59 -17.62
CA SER A 96 -12.12 10.06 -16.58
C SER A 96 -10.85 10.89 -16.45
N LYS A 97 -10.41 11.09 -15.22
CA LYS A 97 -9.03 11.43 -14.91
C LYS A 97 -8.27 10.13 -14.72
N THR A 98 -7.04 10.09 -15.20
CA THR A 98 -6.16 8.94 -15.05
C THR A 98 -4.82 9.39 -14.54
N ASP A 99 -4.24 8.62 -13.64
CA ASP A 99 -2.86 8.82 -13.23
C ASP A 99 -2.16 7.47 -13.06
N ASN A 100 -0.84 7.46 -13.24
CA ASN A 100 -0.03 6.28 -12.97
C ASN A 100 0.63 6.46 -11.62
N PHE A 101 0.48 5.47 -10.74
CA PHE A 101 1.16 5.46 -9.46
C PHE A 101 2.02 4.21 -9.35
N LYS A 102 3.20 4.37 -8.78
CA LYS A 102 4.06 3.26 -8.42
C LYS A 102 3.78 2.92 -6.97
N VAL A 103 3.38 1.68 -6.72
CA VAL A 103 3.38 1.12 -5.38
C VAL A 103 4.79 0.57 -5.22
N GLY A 104 5.62 1.24 -4.40
CA GLY A 104 6.79 0.56 -3.86
C GLY A 104 6.30 -0.65 -3.07
N ALA A 105 7.11 -1.71 -3.00
CA ALA A 105 6.99 -2.58 -1.84
C ALA A 105 7.09 -1.64 -0.64
N ALA A 106 6.03 -1.57 0.18
CA ALA A 106 5.77 -0.54 1.17
C ALA A 106 7.04 0.19 1.59
N ASP A 107 7.27 1.38 1.01
CA ASP A 107 8.49 2.14 1.19
C ASP A 107 8.60 2.59 2.66
N GLY A 108 9.26 1.75 3.45
CA GLY A 108 9.48 1.94 4.88
C GLY A 108 9.84 0.66 5.66
N GLU A 109 9.42 -0.53 5.20
CA GLU A 109 10.08 -1.77 5.62
C GLU A 109 11.10 -2.11 4.55
N GLU A 110 12.37 -1.76 4.80
CA GLU A 110 13.46 -2.54 4.24
C GLU A 110 13.12 -4.01 4.50
N ALA A 111 13.26 -4.89 3.49
CA ALA A 111 13.02 -6.30 3.76
C ALA A 111 13.91 -6.67 4.97
N PRO A 112 13.38 -7.37 5.99
CA PRO A 112 14.14 -7.66 7.21
C PRO A 112 15.53 -8.14 6.84
N THR A 113 16.54 -7.33 7.15
CA THR A 113 17.92 -7.51 6.69
C THR A 113 18.80 -7.71 7.90
N CYS A 114 19.06 -8.99 8.16
CA CYS A 114 19.98 -9.36 9.20
C CYS A 114 21.35 -8.69 9.06
N GLY A 115 21.77 -8.02 10.12
CA GLY A 115 23.02 -7.29 10.26
C GLY A 115 22.92 -5.80 9.94
N ASP A 116 21.74 -5.18 10.03
CA ASP A 116 21.55 -3.74 9.78
C ASP A 116 21.44 -2.89 11.06
N GLY A 117 21.41 -3.54 12.22
CA GLY A 117 21.34 -2.95 13.55
C GLY A 117 19.92 -2.71 14.05
N HIS A 118 18.88 -3.17 13.35
CA HIS A 118 17.48 -3.11 13.77
C HIS A 118 16.88 -4.51 13.85
N VAL A 119 16.16 -4.80 14.93
CA VAL A 119 15.42 -6.08 15.03
C VAL A 119 14.09 -5.93 14.31
N ASP A 120 14.01 -6.46 13.10
CA ASP A 120 12.80 -6.42 12.27
C ASP A 120 11.84 -7.58 12.56
N SER A 121 10.65 -7.53 11.94
CA SER A 121 9.65 -8.60 12.08
C SER A 121 10.16 -9.93 11.51
N GLY A 122 10.43 -10.88 12.40
CA GLY A 122 10.93 -12.23 12.04
C GLY A 122 12.35 -12.51 12.53
N GLU A 123 13.06 -11.50 13.01
CA GLU A 123 14.40 -11.63 13.59
C GLU A 123 14.31 -11.80 15.12
N ALA A 124 15.19 -12.63 15.68
CA ALA A 124 15.30 -12.81 17.14
C ALA A 124 16.36 -11.90 17.77
N CYS A 125 17.30 -11.40 16.97
CA CYS A 125 18.37 -10.47 17.30
C CYS A 125 18.84 -9.79 16.01
N ASP A 126 19.53 -8.65 16.15
CA ASP A 126 20.35 -8.03 15.10
C ASP A 126 21.47 -7.26 15.81
N ASP A 127 22.73 -7.56 15.50
CA ASP A 127 23.91 -6.93 16.11
C ASP A 127 24.69 -6.02 15.14
N GLY A 128 24.04 -5.63 14.03
CA GLY A 128 24.60 -4.73 13.03
C GLY A 128 25.64 -5.38 12.12
N ASN A 129 25.77 -6.72 12.13
CA ASN A 129 26.59 -7.44 11.17
C ASN A 129 26.08 -8.89 10.92
N THR A 130 26.74 -9.62 10.01
CA THR A 130 26.38 -11.02 9.67
C THR A 130 27.48 -12.01 10.03
N ALA A 131 28.33 -11.68 11.00
CA ALA A 131 29.27 -12.65 11.56
C ALA A 131 28.48 -13.67 12.38
N ASN A 132 29.17 -14.76 12.71
CA ASN A 132 28.62 -15.76 13.64
C ASN A 132 29.59 -15.83 14.82
N ASN A 133 29.10 -16.31 15.95
CA ASN A 133 29.77 -16.43 17.25
C ASN A 133 30.01 -15.10 17.98
N ASP A 134 29.24 -14.06 17.68
CA ASP A 134 29.20 -12.75 18.34
C ASP A 134 27.88 -12.47 19.08
N GLY A 135 26.94 -13.41 19.05
CA GLY A 135 25.70 -13.36 19.82
C GLY A 135 24.45 -13.30 18.95
N CYS A 136 24.59 -12.86 17.70
CA CYS A 136 23.57 -12.99 16.68
C CYS A 136 24.15 -13.72 15.46
N SER A 137 23.48 -14.77 14.99
CA SER A 137 23.93 -15.49 13.79
C SER A 137 23.67 -14.67 12.53
N SER A 138 24.33 -15.02 11.43
CA SER A 138 24.07 -14.48 10.08
C SER A 138 22.66 -14.77 9.52
N THR A 139 21.80 -15.36 10.35
CA THR A 139 20.38 -15.64 10.07
C THR A 139 19.46 -15.04 11.13
N CYS A 140 19.98 -14.15 11.97
CA CYS A 140 19.26 -13.41 13.00
C CYS A 140 18.54 -14.28 14.02
N VAL A 141 19.20 -15.39 14.36
CA VAL A 141 18.87 -16.27 15.48
C VAL A 141 19.89 -16.04 16.58
N VAL A 142 19.40 -15.91 17.82
CA VAL A 142 20.24 -15.80 19.02
C VAL A 142 21.13 -17.03 19.14
N GLU A 143 22.42 -16.78 19.25
CA GLU A 143 23.41 -17.83 19.45
C GLU A 143 23.68 -18.03 20.94
N ASP A 144 23.87 -19.29 21.35
CA ASP A 144 24.30 -19.60 22.72
C ASP A 144 25.80 -19.29 22.82
N CYS A 145 26.16 -18.05 23.19
CA CYS A 145 27.56 -17.67 23.36
C CYS A 145 28.04 -18.03 24.77
N PRO A 146 29.01 -18.95 24.95
CA PRO A 146 29.44 -19.43 26.27
C PRO A 146 30.18 -18.36 27.10
N HIS A 147 30.58 -17.25 26.48
CA HIS A 147 31.42 -16.22 27.08
C HIS A 147 30.99 -14.83 26.60
N ASN A 148 30.26 -14.11 27.46
CA ASN A 148 30.05 -12.66 27.49
C ASN A 148 30.49 -11.93 26.21
N CYS A 149 29.62 -12.01 25.19
CA CYS A 149 29.80 -11.40 23.90
C CYS A 149 30.18 -9.90 24.04
N PRO A 150 31.29 -9.43 23.44
CA PRO A 150 31.66 -8.02 23.47
C PRO A 150 30.76 -7.25 22.50
N ASP A 151 29.68 -6.70 23.06
CA ASP A 151 28.89 -5.56 22.56
C ASP A 151 28.42 -5.57 21.10
N GLY A 152 27.09 -5.76 20.96
CA GLY A 152 26.30 -5.24 19.84
C GLY A 152 24.92 -4.75 20.31
N SER A 153 24.89 -3.83 21.29
CA SER A 153 23.70 -3.08 21.76
C SER A 153 22.49 -3.85 22.33
N HIS A 154 22.62 -4.29 23.59
CA HIS A 154 21.48 -4.22 24.51
C HIS A 154 21.34 -2.78 25.03
N ASN A 155 20.43 -2.00 24.44
CA ASN A 155 19.71 -0.97 25.19
C ASN A 155 18.31 -0.75 24.60
#